data_AF-A0AAV8YR45-F1
#
_entry.id   AF-A0AAV8YR45-F1
#
_cell.length_a   1.000
_cell.length_b   1.000
_cell.length_c   1.000
_cell.angle_alpha   90.00
_cell.angle_beta   90.00
_cell.angle_gamma   90.00
#
_symmetry.space_group_name_H-M   'P 1'
#
loop_
_entity.id
_entity.type
_entity.pdbx_description
1 polymer ?
#
loop_
_entity_poly.entity_id
_entity_poly.type
_entity_poly.pdbx_seq_one_letter_code
_entity_poly.pdbx_strand_id
1 'polypeptide(L)' 'MYIFADPKKVPSTSTIIQSIQVYTKDCRIPGSDLTIENGTSIMIPLLGIQYDPKYFTDPEEFDPERFNEENKAQRHNFRD' A
#
# COMPACT_ATOMS: atom_id res chain seq x y z
N MET A 1 -6.12 -13.29 -10.88
CA MET A 1 -4.73 -13.74 -10.64
C MET A 1 -4.62 -14.06 -9.16
N TYR A 2 -4.76 -15.34 -8.80
CA TYR A 2 -4.74 -15.80 -7.41
C TYR A 2 -3.30 -15.75 -6.92
N ILE A 3 -2.98 -14.83 -6.02
CA ILE A 3 -1.69 -14.85 -5.32
C ILE A 3 -1.84 -15.86 -4.19
N PHE A 4 -1.36 -17.08 -4.40
CA PHE A 4 -1.08 -18.01 -3.31
C PHE A 4 0.13 -17.46 -2.54
N ALA A 5 -0.13 -16.65 -1.50
CA ALA A 5 0.92 -16.22 -0.60
C ALA A 5 1.29 -17.39 0.34
N ASP A 6 2.59 -17.71 0.41
CA ASP A 6 3.12 -18.73 1.32
C ASP A 6 2.82 -18.35 2.78
N PRO A 7 2.06 -19.17 3.53
CA PRO A 7 1.65 -18.86 4.90
C PRO A 7 2.81 -18.75 5.89
N LYS A 8 4.04 -19.16 5.53
CA LYS A 8 5.23 -19.04 6.39
C LYS A 8 5.96 -17.70 6.30
N LYS A 9 5.61 -16.82 5.35
CA LYS A 9 6.22 -15.49 5.18
C LYS A 9 5.41 -14.35 5.83
N VAL A 10 4.31 -14.64 6.52
CA VAL A 10 3.52 -13.63 7.22
C VAL A 10 4.05 -13.48 8.65
N PRO A 11 4.69 -12.35 9.03
CA PRO A 11 5.12 -12.17 10.42
C PRO A 11 3.88 -12.03 11.33
N SER A 12 3.61 -13.09 12.09
CA SER A 12 2.97 -13.27 13.42
C SER A 12 1.91 -12.30 14.00
N THR A 13 1.36 -11.33 13.29
CA THR A 13 0.17 -10.56 13.73
C THR A 13 -0.74 -10.24 12.55
N SER A 14 -1.36 -11.29 12.01
CA SER A 14 -2.36 -11.21 10.93
C SER A 14 -3.68 -10.58 11.40
N THR A 15 -3.68 -9.26 11.57
CA THR A 15 -4.89 -8.44 11.42
C THR A 15 -4.54 -7.20 10.61
N ILE A 16 -4.06 -7.39 9.37
CA ILE A 16 -4.11 -6.31 8.38
C ILE A 16 -5.54 -6.29 7.87
N ILE A 17 -6.40 -5.51 8.54
CA ILE A 17 -7.71 -5.16 7.99
C ILE A 17 -7.39 -4.40 6.69
N GLN A 18 -7.74 -4.99 5.54
CA GLN A 18 -7.77 -4.25 4.29
C GLN A 18 -8.61 -2.99 4.54
N SER A 19 -7.98 -1.83 4.46
CA SER A 19 -8.65 -0.58 4.82
C SER A 19 -9.71 -0.31 3.76
N ILE A 20 -10.98 -0.54 4.13
CA ILE A 20 -12.13 -0.12 3.34
C ILE A 20 -12.39 1.32 3.73
N GLN A 21 -12.11 2.25 2.81
CA GLN A 21 -12.46 3.65 3.00
C GLN A 21 -13.77 3.91 2.30
N VAL A 22 -14.72 4.51 3.02
CA VAL A 22 -15.99 4.98 2.46
C VAL A 22 -15.88 6.48 2.32
N TYR A 23 -15.97 6.96 1.09
CA TYR A 23 -15.97 8.39 0.83
C TYR A 23 -17.33 8.98 1.20
N THR A 24 -17.33 10.10 1.93
CA THR A 24 -18.54 10.81 2.36
C THR A 24 -18.89 12.00 1.46
N LYS A 25 -18.07 12.24 0.43
CA LYS A 25 -18.21 13.29 -0.59
C LYS A 25 -17.59 12.80 -1.88
N ASP A 26 -18.07 13.33 -3.00
CA ASP A 26 -17.46 13.09 -4.31
C ASP A 26 -16.02 13.58 -4.32
N CYS A 27 -15.10 12.74 -4.81
CA CYS A 27 -13.67 13.03 -4.80
C CYS A 27 -13.05 12.69 -6.16
N ARG A 28 -12.41 13.67 -6.81
CA ARG A 28 -11.63 13.44 -8.02
C ARG A 28 -10.24 12.94 -7.65
N ILE A 29 -9.80 11.84 -8.26
CA ILE A 29 -8.46 11.30 -8.03
C ILE A 29 -7.45 12.19 -8.78
N PRO A 30 -6.46 12.79 -8.08
CA PRO A 30 -5.45 13.63 -8.71
C PRO A 30 -4.71 12.88 -9.82
N GLY A 31 -4.46 13.57 -10.94
CA GLY A 31 -3.77 12.97 -12.10
C GLY A 31 -4.59 11.99 -12.92
N SER A 32 -5.91 11.88 -12.67
CA SER A 32 -6.82 11.05 -13.47
C SER A 32 -8.14 11.77 -13.77
N ASP A 33 -8.89 11.23 -14.72
CA ASP A 33 -10.28 11.66 -15.00
C ASP A 33 -11.33 10.93 -14.15
N LEU A 34 -10.89 10.14 -13.16
CA LEU A 34 -11.77 9.36 -12.31
C LEU A 34 -12.33 10.20 -11.15
N THR A 35 -13.64 10.16 -10.99
CA THR A 35 -14.36 10.67 -9.83
C THR A 35 -14.91 9.51 -9.02
N ILE A 36 -14.59 9.49 -7.74
CA ILE A 36 -15.16 8.58 -6.75
C ILE A 36 -16.44 9.24 -6.24
N GLU A 37 -17.58 8.60 -6.45
CA GLU A 37 -18.87 9.09 -5.98
C GLU A 37 -19.01 8.90 -4.47
N ASN A 38 -19.76 9.79 -3.81
CA ASN A 38 -20.12 9.67 -2.41
C ASN A 38 -20.78 8.32 -2.10
N GLY A 39 -20.37 7.69 -1.00
CA GLY A 39 -20.83 6.36 -0.60
C GLY A 39 -20.06 5.21 -1.27
N THR A 40 -19.14 5.50 -2.20
CA THR A 40 -18.30 4.47 -2.80
C THR A 40 -17.26 3.96 -1.80
N SER A 41 -17.24 2.63 -1.62
CA SER A 41 -16.21 1.92 -0.87
C SER A 41 -15.00 1.64 -1.75
N ILE A 42 -13.81 2.00 -1.27
CA ILE A 42 -12.55 1.72 -1.95
C ILE A 42 -11.71 0.77 -1.13
N MET A 43 -11.16 -0.23 -1.81
CA MET A 43 -10.16 -1.14 -1.27
C MET A 43 -8.78 -0.74 -1.77
N ILE A 44 -7.87 -0.45 -0.84
CA ILE A 44 -6.46 -0.18 -1.16
C ILE A 44 -5.67 -1.48 -0.99
N PRO A 45 -5.04 -2.02 -2.05
CA PRO A 45 -4.31 -3.28 -1.99
C PRO A 45 -2.94 -3.07 -1.31
N LEU A 46 -2.94 -2.90 0.02
CA LEU A 46 -1.74 -2.60 0.80
C LEU A 46 -0.62 -3.62 0.58
N LEU A 47 -0.96 -4.92 0.56
CA LEU A 47 0.01 -5.98 0.30
C LEU A 47 0.65 -5.82 -1.09
N GLY A 48 -0.15 -5.53 -2.12
CA GLY A 48 0.38 -5.30 -3.46
C GLY A 48 1.38 -4.14 -3.49
N ILE A 49 1.08 -3.04 -2.79
CA ILE A 49 1.96 -1.87 -2.71
C ILE A 49 3.25 -2.20 -1.94
N GLN A 50 3.16 -2.92 -0.82
CA GLN A 50 4.32 -3.33 -0.03
C GLN A 50 5.27 -4.24 -0.80
N TYR A 51 4.74 -5.04 -1.74
CA TYR A 51 5.52 -5.95 -2.56
C TYR A 51 5.87 -5.40 -3.95
N ASP A 52 5.55 -4.13 -4.23
CA ASP A 52 5.83 -3.53 -5.53
C ASP A 52 7.31 -3.06 -5.61
N PRO A 53 8.12 -3.65 -6.51
CA PRO A 53 9.53 -3.30 -6.66
C PRO A 53 9.76 -1.87 -7.14
N LYS A 54 8.72 -1.17 -7.63
CA LYS A 54 8.78 0.26 -7.93
C LYS A 54 9.06 1.11 -6.69
N TYR A 55 8.59 0.66 -5.52
CA TYR A 55 8.68 1.41 -4.27
C TYR A 55 9.66 0.78 -3.26
N PHE A 56 9.86 -0.54 -3.33
CA PHE A 56 10.69 -1.28 -2.39
C PHE A 56 11.65 -2.19 -3.14
N THR A 57 12.96 -1.91 -3.06
CA THR A 57 14.02 -2.79 -3.58
C THR A 57 13.95 -4.15 -2.88
N ASP A 58 14.03 -5.25 -3.62
CA ASP A 58 13.94 -6.63 -3.11
C ASP A 58 12.78 -6.81 -2.10
N PRO A 59 11.53 -6.56 -2.54
CA PRO A 59 10.38 -6.44 -1.63
C PRO A 59 10.01 -7.73 -0.89
N GLU A 60 10.45 -8.88 -1.40
CA GLU A 60 10.23 -10.19 -0.77
C GLU A 60 11.24 -10.51 0.34
N GLU A 61 12.29 -9.70 0.48
CA GLU A 61 13.33 -9.89 1.48
C GLU A 61 13.04 -9.07 2.74
N PHE A 62 13.18 -9.73 3.90
CA PHE A 62 13.12 -9.06 5.19
C PHE A 62 14.41 -8.28 5.43
N ASP A 63 14.34 -6.97 5.21
CA ASP A 63 15.40 -6.02 5.51
C ASP A 63 15.01 -5.17 6.74
N PRO A 64 15.67 -5.36 7.91
CA PRO A 64 15.38 -4.60 9.12
C PRO A 64 15.76 -3.12 9.01
N GLU A 65 16.72 -2.76 8.15
CA GLU A 65 17.19 -1.39 7.97
C GLU A 65 16.29 -0.58 7.04
N ARG A 66 15.36 -1.24 6.34
CA ARG A 66 14.46 -0.62 5.36
C ARG A 66 13.75 0.63 5.87
N PHE A 67 13.42 0.68 7.16
CA PHE A 67 12.69 1.78 7.81
C PHE A 67 13.53 2.57 8.82
N ASN A 68 14.86 2.49 8.76
CA ASN A 68 15.71 3.38 9.54
C ASN A 68 15.60 4.84 9.03
N GLU A 69 16.10 5.80 9.82
CA GLU A 69 15.93 7.23 9.50
C GLU A 69 16.66 7.63 8.20
N GLU A 70 17.82 7.04 7.92
CA GLU A 70 18.61 7.30 6.71
C GLU A 70 17.86 6.86 5.45
N ASN A 71 17.37 5.61 5.43
CA ASN A 71 16.63 5.04 4.31
C ASN A 71 15.26 5.68 4.13
N LYS A 72 14.61 6.13 5.22
CA LYS A 72 13.38 6.94 5.13
C LYS A 72 13.60 8.25 4.38
N ALA A 73 14.72 8.93 4.61
CA ALA A 73 15.03 10.20 3.96
C ALA A 73 15.21 10.07 2.44
N GLN A 74 15.56 8.88 1.96
CA GLN A 74 15.74 8.59 0.53
C GLN A 74 14.44 8.19 -0.18
N ARG A 75 13.34 7.99 0.54
CA ARG A 75 12.06 7.59 -0.06
C ARG A 75 11.47 8.74 -0.86
N HIS A 76 10.66 8.40 -1.87
CA HIS A 76 9.90 9.40 -2.59
C HIS A 76 9.08 10.28 -1.64
N ASN A 77 9.23 11.59 -1.82
CA ASN A 77 8.48 12.58 -1.05
C ASN A 77 7.09 12.73 -1.69
N PHE A 78 6.03 12.54 -0.91
CA PHE A 78 4.65 12.62 -1.40
C PHE A 78 4.06 14.05 -1.36
N ARG A 79 4.92 15.06 -1.22
CA ARG A 79 4.51 16.47 -1.07
C ARG A 79 4.86 17.26 -2.33
N ASP A 80 4.09 17.03 -3.40
CA ASP A 80 4.03 17.87 -4.59
C ASP A 80 2.56 18.17 -4.92
#